data_AF-A0AAX0BT47-F1
#
_entry.id   AF-A0AAX0BT47-F1
#
_cell.length_a   1.000
_cell.length_b   1.000
_cell.length_c   1.000
_cell.angle_alpha   90.00
_cell.angle_beta   90.00
_cell.angle_gamma   90.00
#
_symmetry.space_group_name_H-M   'P 1'
#
loop_
_entity.id
_entity.type
_entity.pdbx_description
1 polymer ?
#
loop_
_entity_poly.entity_id
_entity_poly.type
_entity_poly.pdbx_seq_one_letter_code
_entity_poly.pdbx_strand_id
1 'polypeptide(L)' 'MMDYRELRKLKAQLIEKENKTEDELHLLMELQSLSKVIDTIGFSLHMSGDVCKTCGRPL' A
#
# COMPACT_ATOMS: atom_id res chain seq x y z
N MET A 1 -13.50 -4.15 3.96
CA MET A 1 -12.40 -3.19 3.69
C MET A 1 -11.10 -3.91 4.01
N MET A 2 -10.17 -4.01 3.08
CA MET A 2 -8.97 -4.84 3.26
C MET A 2 -8.04 -4.18 4.28
N ASP A 3 -7.62 -4.95 5.29
CA ASP A 3 -6.65 -4.50 6.29
C ASP A 3 -5.34 -5.26 6.12
N TYR A 4 -4.30 -4.56 5.65
CA TYR A 4 -2.97 -5.10 5.38
C TYR A 4 -2.08 -5.15 6.64
N ARG A 5 -2.65 -5.52 7.80
CA ARG A 5 -1.98 -5.49 9.10
C ARG A 5 -0.67 -6.27 9.13
N GLU A 6 -0.67 -7.48 8.59
CA GLU A 6 0.51 -8.34 8.59
C GLU A 6 1.62 -7.79 7.66
N LEU A 7 1.26 -7.11 6.57
CA LEU A 7 2.25 -6.41 5.72
C LEU A 7 2.88 -5.21 6.44
N ARG A 8 2.09 -4.45 7.22
CA ARG A 8 2.64 -3.36 8.04
C ARG A 8 3.62 -3.88 9.09
N LYS A 9 3.29 -4.98 9.76
CA LYS A 9 4.21 -5.63 10.71
C LYS A 9 5.48 -6.11 10.03
N LEU A 10 5.37 -6.80 8.89
CA LEU A 10 6.51 -7.31 8.14
C LEU A 10 7.42 -6.16 7.68
N LYS A 11 6.84 -5.07 7.16
CA LYS A 11 7.59 -3.85 6.78
C LYS A 11 8.36 -3.27 7.96
N ALA A 12 7.75 -3.17 9.15
CA ALA A 12 8.41 -2.69 10.35
C ALA A 12 9.57 -3.61 10.77
N GLN A 13 9.33 -4.92 10.80
CA GLN A 13 10.36 -5.93 11.11
C GLN A 13 11.54 -5.86 10.13
N LEU A 14 11.27 -5.70 8.83
CA LEU A 14 12.32 -5.54 7.83
C LEU A 14 13.10 -4.25 8.08
N ILE A 15 12.44 -3.11 8.32
CA ILE A 15 13.14 -1.83 8.59
C ILE A 15 14.13 -1.97 9.75
N GLU A 16 13.71 -2.58 10.87
CA GLU A 16 14.51 -2.74 12.09
C GLU A 16 15.65 -3.75 11.96
N LYS A 17 15.61 -4.65 10.98
CA LYS A 17 16.64 -5.69 10.79
C LYS A 17 17.95 -5.08 10.27
N GLU A 18 19.07 -5.22 11.00
CA GLU A 18 20.38 -4.69 10.54
C GLU A 18 20.93 -5.40 9.29
N ASN A 19 21.03 -6.74 9.34
CA ASN A 19 21.62 -7.53 8.26
C ASN A 19 20.54 -8.17 7.38
N LYS A 20 20.11 -7.43 6.36
CA LYS A 20 19.13 -7.89 5.37
C LYS A 20 19.82 -8.69 4.26
N THR A 21 19.17 -9.75 3.80
CA THR A 21 19.55 -10.39 2.53
C THR A 21 19.12 -9.50 1.35
N GLU A 22 19.63 -9.79 0.15
CA GLU A 22 19.22 -9.09 -1.08
C GLU A 22 17.71 -9.24 -1.32
N ASP A 23 17.15 -10.44 -1.12
CA ASP A 23 15.72 -10.70 -1.23
C ASP A 23 14.90 -9.86 -0.23
N GLU A 24 15.39 -9.69 1.00
CA GLU A 24 14.73 -8.87 2.03
C GLU A 24 14.80 -7.38 1.72
N LEU A 25 15.89 -6.92 1.11
CA LEU A 25 16.00 -5.55 0.59
C LEU A 25 15.00 -5.33 -0.54
N HIS A 26 14.91 -6.26 -1.49
CA HIS A 26 13.96 -6.20 -2.60
C HIS A 26 12.53 -6.19 -2.09
N LEU A 27 12.19 -7.10 -1.17
CA LEU A 27 10.89 -7.14 -0.53
C LEU A 27 10.55 -5.83 0.20
N LEU A 28 11.51 -5.23 0.92
CA LEU A 28 11.30 -3.95 1.59
C LEU A 28 11.02 -2.81 0.58
N MET A 29 11.73 -2.77 -0.55
CA MET A 29 11.47 -1.79 -1.61
C MET A 29 10.05 -1.94 -2.18
N GLU A 30 9.60 -3.16 -2.44
CA GLU A 30 8.22 -3.43 -2.89
C GLU A 30 7.17 -3.00 -1.85
N LEU A 31 7.40 -3.30 -0.57
CA LEU A 31 6.50 -2.86 0.50
C LEU A 31 6.48 -1.34 0.68
N GLN A 32 7.58 -0.66 0.39
CA GLN A 32 7.65 0.81 0.40
C GLN A 32 6.94 1.42 -0.80
N SER A 33 7.06 0.84 -2.00
CA SER A 33 6.37 1.31 -3.21
C SER A 33 4.83 1.23 -3.04
N LEU A 34 4.36 0.22 -2.31
CA LEU A 34 2.95 -0.01 -2.00
C LEU A 34 2.44 0.68 -0.72
N SER A 35 3.27 1.51 -0.08
CA SER A 35 2.96 2.22 1.18
C SER A 35 1.58 2.89 1.18
N LYS A 36 1.21 3.60 0.10
CA LYS A 36 -0.10 4.27 -0.01
C LYS A 36 -1.29 3.32 0.16
N VAL A 37 -1.16 2.07 -0.26
CA VAL A 37 -2.21 1.04 -0.17
C VAL A 37 -2.15 0.35 1.20
N ILE A 38 -0.96 0.02 1.67
CA ILE A 38 -0.73 -0.79 2.87
C ILE A 38 -0.94 0.02 4.17
N ASP A 39 -0.49 1.27 4.18
CA ASP A 39 -0.48 2.15 5.35
C ASP A 39 -1.80 2.94 5.49
N THR A 40 -2.58 3.07 4.41
CA THR A 40 -3.89 3.75 4.45
C THR A 40 -4.99 2.76 4.86
N ILE A 41 -5.48 2.91 6.09
CA ILE A 41 -6.68 2.19 6.54
C ILE A 41 -7.86 2.61 5.66
N GLY A 42 -8.46 1.63 5.01
CA GLY A 42 -9.58 1.89 4.12
C GLY A 42 -9.24 2.42 2.75
N PHE A 43 -8.00 2.19 2.31
CA PHE A 43 -7.65 2.33 0.92
C PHE A 43 -8.67 1.58 0.05
N SER A 44 -9.28 2.33 -0.85
CA SER A 44 -10.22 1.81 -1.81
C SER A 44 -9.73 2.20 -3.18
N LEU A 45 -9.59 1.22 -4.07
CA LEU A 45 -9.20 1.43 -5.47
C LEU A 45 -10.28 2.16 -6.29
N HIS A 46 -11.34 2.68 -5.66
CA HIS A 46 -12.29 3.54 -6.33
C HIS A 46 -11.54 4.72 -6.94
N MET A 47 -11.59 4.80 -8.28
CA MET A 47 -10.98 5.85 -9.08
C MET A 47 -11.33 7.19 -8.46
N SER A 48 -10.30 7.96 -8.13
CA SER A 48 -10.44 9.30 -7.57
C SER A 48 -11.08 10.20 -8.63
N GLY A 49 -12.34 10.49 -8.44
CA GLY A 49 -13.13 11.36 -9.29
C GLY A 49 -14.58 11.08 -9.02
N ASP A 50 -15.26 11.98 -8.31
CA ASP A 50 -16.70 12.04 -8.43
C ASP A 50 -17.00 12.11 -9.93
N VAL A 51 -17.60 11.06 -10.48
CA VAL A 51 -18.06 11.08 -11.87
C VAL A 51 -19.54 11.38 -11.86
N CYS A 52 -19.98 12.18 -12.83
CA CYS A 52 -21.41 12.44 -13.00
C CYS A 52 -22.14 11.11 -13.21
N LYS A 53 -23.09 10.78 -12.33
CA LYS A 53 -23.88 9.52 -12.39
C LYS A 53 -24.68 9.35 -13.68
N THR A 54 -24.85 10.42 -14.47
CA THR A 54 -25.61 10.43 -15.72
C THR A 54 -24.73 10.32 -16.96
N CYS A 55 -23.51 10.88 -16.95
CA CYS A 55 -22.66 10.95 -18.15
C CYS A 55 -21.23 10.40 -17.98
N GLY A 56 -20.85 9.96 -16.77
CA GLY A 56 -19.58 9.27 -16.50
C GLY A 56 -18.32 10.14 -16.60
N ARG A 57 -18.45 11.44 -16.88
CA ARG A 57 -17.32 12.38 -16.90
C ARG A 57 -16.88 12.72 -15.46
N PRO A 58 -15.58 12.98 -15.23
CA PRO A 58 -15.12 13.58 -13.97
C PRO A 58 -15.88 14.88 -13.68
N LEU A 59 -16.28 15.12 -12.42
CA LEU A 59 -16.79 16.40 -11.95
C LEU A 59 -15.71 17.50 -11.99
#